data_AF-A0A8I6ST28-F1
#
_entry.id   AF-A0A8I6ST28-F1
#
_cell.length_a   1.000
_cell.length_b   1.000
_cell.length_c   1.000
_cell.angle_alpha   90.00
_cell.angle_beta   90.00
_cell.angle_gamma   90.00
#
_symmetry.space_group_name_H-M   'P 1'
#
loop_
_entity.id
_entity.type
_entity.pdbx_description
1 polymer ?
#
loop_
_entity_poly.entity_id
_entity_poly.type
_entity_poly.pdbx_seq_one_letter_code
_entity_poly.pdbx_strand_id
1 'polypeptide(L)'
;MHDYCQSKMFCLTLLIVVCINFTFGSYCNTDECPGYSVINSSRVTYVDHQIMEFKWECRERYKNQVHSYEVHWLSSENCTDCNGKTEVVNKTELKINIRPCINYTIEIYPLDSMKRQIKAPGIFSQVSASNALKNGSALIIDKNWVILRWLVEKHFCVNSSYIAACHGPNTVSFVIEETLQDVVLVNISGLMEKSSYVCGAFSINPAGLSAGTNPIFLTTEQSTVVLKIGKVNTYIYTVLLGILALLIMLMTLIMCFLKQLLLMLPWRGSYSVNDVRESYEF
;
A
#
# COMPACT_ATOMS: atom_id res chain seq x y z
N MET A 1 -4.76 -25.88 20.97
CA MET A 1 -4.54 -26.09 19.51
C MET A 1 -5.19 -25.01 18.62
N HIS A 2 -6.02 -24.10 19.17
CA HIS A 2 -6.66 -23.01 18.41
C HIS A 2 -5.80 -21.73 18.25
N ASP A 3 -4.80 -21.51 19.09
CA ASP A 3 -3.99 -20.27 19.07
C ASP A 3 -3.01 -20.18 17.88
N TYR A 4 -2.71 -21.33 17.26
CA TYR A 4 -1.76 -21.41 16.14
C TYR A 4 -2.34 -20.93 14.79
N CYS A 5 -3.67 -20.85 14.66
CA CYS A 5 -4.32 -20.37 13.43
C CYS A 5 -4.46 -18.85 13.38
N GLN A 6 -4.73 -18.18 14.50
CA GLN A 6 -4.90 -16.72 14.52
C GLN A 6 -3.60 -15.96 14.21
N SER A 7 -2.46 -16.48 14.68
CA SER A 7 -1.15 -15.87 14.39
C SER A 7 -0.77 -15.99 12.90
N LYS A 8 -1.18 -17.08 12.23
CA LYS A 8 -0.99 -17.25 10.77
C LYS A 8 -1.88 -16.31 9.95
N MET A 9 -3.10 -16.04 10.41
CA MET A 9 -4.02 -15.13 9.74
C MET A 9 -3.49 -13.68 9.79
N PHE A 10 -3.00 -13.23 10.94
CA PHE A 10 -2.43 -11.88 11.08
C PHE A 10 -1.17 -11.67 10.23
N CYS A 11 -0.27 -12.66 10.19
CA CYS A 11 0.89 -12.64 9.30
C CYS A 11 0.48 -12.64 7.82
N LEU A 12 -0.55 -13.41 7.45
CA LEU A 12 -1.05 -13.47 6.08
C LEU A 12 -1.69 -12.14 5.65
N THR A 13 -2.46 -11.47 6.52
CA THR A 13 -3.05 -10.16 6.21
C THR A 13 -1.98 -9.08 6.05
N LEU A 14 -0.94 -9.08 6.90
CA LEU A 14 0.23 -8.21 6.73
C LEU A 14 0.99 -8.51 5.43
N LEU A 15 1.10 -9.79 5.04
CA LEU A 15 1.75 -10.19 3.79
C LEU A 15 0.94 -9.74 2.56
N ILE A 16 -0.38 -9.84 2.60
CA ILE A 16 -1.29 -9.36 1.54
C ILE A 16 -1.19 -7.84 1.40
N VAL A 17 -1.15 -7.10 2.52
CA VAL A 17 -0.91 -5.64 2.52
C VAL A 17 0.43 -5.28 1.88
N VAL A 18 1.48 -6.05 2.13
CA VAL A 18 2.79 -5.86 1.48
C VAL A 18 2.73 -6.20 -0.01
N CYS A 19 2.00 -7.25 -0.42
CA CYS A 19 1.89 -7.68 -1.81
C CYS A 19 1.04 -6.73 -2.68
N ILE A 20 0.02 -6.08 -2.12
CA ILE A 20 -0.84 -5.12 -2.86
C ILE A 20 -0.06 -3.84 -3.23
N ASN A 21 0.99 -3.49 -2.48
CA ASN A 21 1.90 -2.37 -2.82
C ASN A 21 2.86 -2.68 -4.00
N PHE A 22 2.77 -3.86 -4.61
CA PHE A 22 3.58 -4.25 -5.77
C PHE A 22 2.74 -4.41 -7.04
N THR A 23 2.08 -3.34 -7.49
CA THR A 23 1.65 -3.24 -8.90
C THR A 23 2.88 -2.97 -9.77
N PHE A 24 3.55 -4.04 -10.20
CA PHE A 24 4.55 -3.95 -11.24
C PHE A 24 3.85 -3.66 -12.57
N GLY A 25 3.92 -2.42 -13.03
CA GLY A 25 3.77 -2.11 -14.44
C GLY A 25 4.97 -2.68 -15.19
N SER A 26 4.95 -3.98 -15.49
CA SER A 26 5.93 -4.58 -16.39
C SER A 26 5.61 -4.15 -17.81
N TYR A 27 6.35 -3.15 -18.27
CA TYR A 27 6.48 -2.93 -19.69
C TYR A 27 7.02 -4.20 -20.35
N CYS A 28 6.30 -4.64 -21.38
CA CYS A 28 6.51 -5.84 -22.19
C CYS A 28 7.97 -6.32 -22.15
N ASN A 29 8.21 -7.39 -21.37
CA ASN A 29 9.53 -7.97 -21.12
C ASN A 29 9.86 -9.07 -22.14
N THR A 30 9.19 -9.06 -23.30
CA THR A 30 9.40 -9.99 -24.41
C THR A 30 10.31 -9.36 -25.47
N ASP A 31 11.07 -10.20 -26.18
CA ASP A 31 11.99 -9.80 -27.26
C ASP A 31 11.28 -9.11 -28.46
N GLU A 32 9.95 -8.98 -28.43
CA GLU A 32 9.13 -8.28 -29.42
C GLU A 32 8.89 -6.79 -29.09
N CYS A 33 9.24 -6.33 -27.86
CA CYS A 33 9.21 -4.92 -27.47
C CYS A 33 10.56 -4.20 -27.19
N PRO A 34 11.75 -4.55 -27.74
CA PRO A 34 13.02 -3.99 -27.28
C PRO A 34 13.41 -2.62 -27.90
N GLY A 35 12.53 -1.98 -28.68
CA GLY A 35 12.91 -0.85 -29.55
C GLY A 35 12.30 0.53 -29.25
N TYR A 36 11.23 0.61 -28.46
CA TYR A 36 10.35 1.79 -28.51
C TYR A 36 10.51 2.78 -27.35
N SER A 37 10.95 2.37 -26.17
CA SER A 37 11.10 3.27 -25.01
C SER A 37 12.51 3.23 -24.42
N VAL A 38 12.99 4.41 -24.00
CA VAL A 38 14.21 4.55 -23.18
C VAL A 38 13.97 4.06 -21.75
N ILE A 39 12.72 4.09 -21.30
CA ILE A 39 12.32 3.65 -19.97
C ILE A 39 12.33 2.11 -19.93
N ASN A 40 13.05 1.56 -18.97
CA ASN A 40 13.15 0.12 -18.72
C ASN A 40 11.99 -0.38 -17.85
N SER A 41 11.76 0.34 -16.74
CA SER A 41 10.72 0.03 -15.77
C SER A 41 10.16 1.32 -15.18
N SER A 42 8.91 1.28 -14.74
CA SER A 42 8.27 2.35 -13.98
C SER A 42 7.39 1.73 -12.90
N ARG A 43 7.46 2.24 -11.68
CA ARG A 43 6.66 1.74 -10.55
C ARG A 43 6.17 2.88 -9.67
N VAL A 44 4.97 2.72 -9.16
CA VAL A 44 4.43 3.56 -8.10
C VAL A 44 5.07 3.11 -6.79
N THR A 45 5.68 4.03 -6.07
CA THR A 45 6.34 3.73 -4.79
C THR A 45 5.48 4.10 -3.60
N TYR A 46 4.57 5.06 -3.77
CA TYR A 46 3.59 5.46 -2.76
C TYR A 46 2.37 6.04 -3.46
N VAL A 47 1.18 5.71 -2.97
CA VAL A 47 -0.06 6.33 -3.42
C VAL A 47 -1.00 6.45 -2.23
N ASP A 48 -1.53 7.65 -2.03
CA ASP A 48 -2.66 7.89 -1.17
C ASP A 48 -3.74 8.68 -1.91
N HIS A 49 -4.66 9.29 -1.17
CA HIS A 49 -5.78 10.06 -1.68
C HIS A 49 -5.42 11.45 -2.23
N GLN A 50 -4.23 11.96 -1.94
CA GLN A 50 -3.78 13.32 -2.30
C GLN A 50 -2.45 13.33 -3.04
N ILE A 51 -1.65 12.28 -2.91
CA ILE A 51 -0.27 12.23 -3.35
C ILE A 51 0.01 10.91 -4.05
N MET A 52 0.67 10.99 -5.20
CA MET A 52 1.25 9.84 -5.87
C MET A 52 2.75 10.06 -6.06
N GLU A 53 3.55 9.08 -5.67
CA GLU A 53 5.00 9.04 -5.89
C GLU A 53 5.35 7.84 -6.73
N PHE A 54 6.17 8.05 -7.75
CA PHE A 54 6.59 7.01 -8.66
C PHE A 54 8.04 7.20 -9.08
N LYS A 55 8.66 6.09 -9.48
CA LYS A 55 10.04 6.02 -9.94
C LYS A 55 10.13 5.25 -11.25
N TRP A 56 11.10 5.61 -12.07
CA TRP A 56 11.41 4.92 -13.31
C TRP A 56 12.90 4.60 -13.42
N GLU A 57 13.23 3.67 -14.28
CA GLU A 57 14.59 3.27 -14.58
C GLU A 57 14.88 3.47 -16.06
N CYS A 58 15.99 4.12 -16.37
CA CYS A 58 16.47 4.28 -17.74
C CYS A 58 17.26 3.03 -18.14
N ARG A 59 17.05 2.55 -19.38
CA ARG A 59 17.88 1.47 -19.95
C ARG A 59 19.34 1.93 -20.03
N GLU A 60 20.26 1.09 -19.58
CA GLU A 60 21.70 1.38 -19.50
C GLU A 60 22.27 2.02 -20.78
N ARG A 61 21.90 1.50 -21.96
CA ARG A 61 22.39 1.98 -23.27
C ARG A 61 22.05 3.43 -23.59
N TYR A 62 21.04 4.01 -22.93
CA TYR A 62 20.58 5.38 -23.16
C TYR A 62 20.93 6.35 -22.02
N LYS A 63 21.52 5.88 -20.91
CA LYS A 63 21.83 6.75 -19.75
C LYS A 63 22.66 7.97 -20.11
N ASN A 64 23.59 7.84 -21.06
CA ASN A 64 24.45 8.93 -21.51
C ASN A 64 23.80 9.83 -22.57
N GLN A 65 22.62 9.47 -23.07
CA GLN A 65 21.87 10.22 -24.08
C GLN A 65 20.76 11.06 -23.45
N VAL A 66 20.20 10.62 -22.31
CA VAL A 66 19.15 11.34 -21.60
C VAL A 66 19.74 12.44 -20.73
N HIS A 67 19.27 13.67 -20.94
CA HIS A 67 19.62 14.83 -20.12
C HIS A 67 18.51 15.16 -19.09
N SER A 68 17.26 15.13 -19.52
CA SER A 68 16.09 15.41 -18.68
C SER A 68 14.89 14.53 -19.06
N TYR A 69 13.84 14.59 -18.25
CA TYR A 69 12.57 13.92 -18.52
C TYR A 69 11.44 14.94 -18.43
N GLU A 70 10.58 15.01 -19.44
CA GLU A 70 9.30 15.69 -19.34
C GLU A 70 8.25 14.67 -18.90
N VAL A 71 7.60 14.92 -17.75
CA VAL A 71 6.64 14.01 -17.15
C VAL A 71 5.26 14.66 -17.19
N HIS A 72 4.29 13.94 -17.75
CA HIS A 72 2.90 14.37 -17.86
C HIS A 72 2.04 13.44 -17.00
N TRP A 73 1.01 13.98 -16.36
CA TRP A 73 -0.01 13.19 -15.67
C TRP A 73 -1.38 13.64 -16.17
N LEU A 74 -2.20 12.65 -16.52
CA LEU A 74 -3.50 12.81 -17.16
C LEU A 74 -4.53 12.03 -16.36
N SER A 75 -5.54 12.72 -15.88
CA SER A 75 -6.69 12.15 -15.16
C SER A 75 -7.73 11.65 -16.16
N SER A 76 -8.35 10.52 -15.86
CA SER A 76 -9.51 10.00 -16.59
C SER A 76 -10.76 10.88 -16.44
N GLU A 77 -10.78 11.76 -15.45
CA GLU A 77 -11.86 12.72 -15.20
C GLU A 77 -11.48 14.14 -15.66
N ASN A 78 -12.49 14.92 -16.03
CA ASN A 78 -12.29 16.33 -16.37
C ASN A 78 -12.29 17.17 -15.09
N CYS A 79 -11.13 17.38 -14.49
CA CYS A 79 -10.95 18.26 -13.34
C CYS A 79 -9.81 19.27 -13.53
N THR A 80 -10.05 20.48 -13.02
CA THR A 80 -9.27 21.70 -13.31
C THR A 80 -7.80 21.64 -12.90
N ASP A 81 -7.43 20.73 -11.99
CA ASP A 81 -6.07 20.61 -11.42
C ASP A 81 -5.53 19.17 -11.44
N CYS A 82 -6.17 18.27 -12.17
CA CYS A 82 -5.80 16.85 -12.19
C CYS A 82 -4.88 16.48 -13.35
N ASN A 83 -4.65 17.40 -14.27
CA ASN A 83 -3.75 17.22 -15.39
C ASN A 83 -2.57 18.17 -15.21
N GLY A 84 -1.39 17.76 -15.64
CA GLY A 84 -0.24 18.65 -15.61
C GLY A 84 1.00 18.02 -16.22
N LYS A 85 2.06 18.83 -16.24
CA LYS A 85 3.37 18.42 -16.73
C LYS A 85 4.49 19.13 -16.00
N THR A 86 5.65 18.49 -15.94
CA THR A 86 6.86 19.06 -15.36
C THR A 86 8.11 18.51 -16.05
N GLU A 87 9.20 19.27 -16.06
CA GLU A 87 10.50 18.79 -16.53
C GLU A 87 11.39 18.50 -15.30
N VAL A 88 12.00 17.32 -15.26
CA VAL A 88 12.97 16.94 -14.22
C VAL A 88 14.33 16.63 -14.83
N VAL A 89 15.38 17.21 -14.25
CA VAL A 89 16.77 17.02 -14.70
C VAL A 89 17.48 16.11 -13.72
N ASN A 90 18.18 15.08 -14.22
CA ASN A 90 18.94 14.12 -13.42
C ASN A 90 18.15 13.45 -12.26
N LYS A 91 16.83 13.35 -12.39
CA LYS A 91 15.96 12.65 -11.45
C LYS A 91 15.14 11.61 -12.18
N THR A 92 14.93 10.48 -11.53
CA THR A 92 14.11 9.36 -12.03
C THR A 92 12.96 9.02 -11.08
N GLU A 93 12.51 10.04 -10.34
CA GLU A 93 11.41 9.98 -9.39
C GLU A 93 10.63 11.30 -9.41
N LEU A 94 9.32 11.22 -9.18
CA LEU A 94 8.46 12.38 -9.08
C LEU A 94 7.34 12.14 -8.07
N LYS A 95 6.97 13.22 -7.37
CA LYS A 95 5.82 13.31 -6.48
C LYS A 95 4.84 14.32 -7.07
N ILE A 96 3.58 13.92 -7.23
CA ILE A 96 2.51 14.77 -7.75
C ILE A 96 1.33 14.80 -6.78
N ASN A 97 0.56 15.88 -6.83
CA ASN A 97 -0.72 15.97 -6.15
C ASN A 97 -1.81 15.35 -7.04
N ILE A 98 -2.70 14.58 -6.44
CA ILE A 98 -3.78 13.85 -7.09
C ILE A 98 -5.08 14.02 -6.28
N ARG A 99 -6.20 13.63 -6.87
CA ARG A 99 -7.49 13.53 -6.19
C ARG A 99 -7.81 12.05 -5.94
N PRO A 100 -8.60 11.73 -4.91
CA PRO A 100 -8.97 10.35 -4.59
C PRO A 100 -9.83 9.74 -5.70
N CYS A 101 -9.76 8.42 -5.85
CA CYS A 101 -10.65 7.65 -6.72
C CYS A 101 -10.60 7.99 -8.22
N ILE A 102 -9.50 8.55 -8.71
CA ILE A 102 -9.30 8.89 -10.13
C ILE A 102 -8.21 7.99 -10.71
N ASN A 103 -8.40 7.54 -11.94
CA ASN A 103 -7.35 6.85 -12.69
C ASN A 103 -6.45 7.89 -13.36
N TYR A 104 -5.16 7.84 -13.05
CA TYR A 104 -4.13 8.70 -13.63
C TYR A 104 -3.28 7.90 -14.61
N THR A 105 -3.12 8.41 -15.81
CA THR A 105 -2.11 7.97 -16.78
C THR A 105 -0.91 8.90 -16.69
N ILE A 106 0.26 8.32 -16.42
CA ILE A 106 1.53 9.02 -16.32
C ILE A 106 2.35 8.72 -17.57
N GLU A 107 2.87 9.76 -18.22
CA GLU A 107 3.74 9.64 -19.39
C GLU A 107 5.10 10.29 -19.10
N ILE A 108 6.20 9.60 -19.41
CA ILE A 108 7.56 10.01 -19.11
C ILE A 108 8.35 10.08 -20.43
N TYR A 109 8.63 11.28 -20.89
CA TYR A 109 9.33 11.57 -22.14
C TYR A 109 10.82 11.84 -21.88
N PRO A 110 11.73 10.96 -22.34
CA PRO A 110 13.18 11.17 -22.22
C PRO A 110 13.66 12.23 -23.23
N LEU A 111 14.37 13.24 -22.76
CA LEU A 111 14.89 14.35 -23.57
C LEU A 111 16.42 14.33 -23.66
N ASP A 112 16.97 14.65 -24.83
CA ASP A 112 18.41 14.87 -25.05
C ASP A 112 18.86 16.26 -24.55
N SER A 113 20.15 16.57 -24.66
CA SER A 113 20.71 17.89 -24.28
C SER A 113 20.15 19.05 -25.10
N MET A 114 19.51 18.79 -26.24
CA MET A 114 18.86 19.75 -27.11
C MET A 114 17.33 19.80 -26.88
N LYS A 115 16.84 19.19 -25.80
CA LYS A 115 15.40 19.04 -25.48
C LYS A 115 14.58 18.30 -26.53
N ARG A 116 15.20 17.43 -27.32
CA ARG A 116 14.50 16.58 -28.29
C ARG A 116 14.14 15.25 -27.64
N GLN A 117 12.94 14.78 -27.92
CA GLN A 117 12.51 13.45 -27.49
C GLN A 117 13.38 12.37 -28.15
N ILE A 118 13.94 11.47 -27.34
CA ILE A 118 14.87 10.43 -27.83
C ILE A 118 14.10 9.25 -28.42
N LYS A 119 13.01 8.83 -27.77
CA LYS A 119 12.11 7.72 -28.16
C LYS A 119 10.71 7.93 -27.57
N ALA A 120 9.82 6.93 -27.75
CA ALA A 120 8.48 6.94 -27.18
C ALA A 120 8.54 7.02 -25.64
N PRO A 121 7.52 7.62 -25.01
CA PRO A 121 7.45 7.75 -23.57
C PRO A 121 7.31 6.39 -22.86
N GLY A 122 7.67 6.35 -21.58
CA GLY A 122 7.15 5.35 -20.67
C GLY A 122 5.77 5.79 -20.17
N ILE A 123 4.78 4.91 -20.16
CA ILE A 123 3.38 5.16 -19.84
C ILE A 123 2.86 4.15 -18.80
N PHE A 124 2.34 4.58 -17.67
CA PHE A 124 1.64 3.66 -16.79
C PHE A 124 0.39 4.31 -16.26
N SER A 125 -0.58 3.49 -15.88
CA SER A 125 -1.81 3.96 -15.27
C SER A 125 -1.91 3.48 -13.85
N GLN A 126 -2.40 4.33 -12.97
CA GLN A 126 -2.56 4.06 -11.56
C GLN A 126 -3.82 4.76 -11.06
N VAL A 127 -4.69 3.99 -10.41
CA VAL A 127 -5.83 4.53 -9.68
C VAL A 127 -5.31 5.15 -8.37
N SER A 128 -5.87 6.26 -7.92
CA SER A 128 -5.56 6.82 -6.60
C SER A 128 -6.32 6.13 -5.47
N ALA A 129 -5.76 6.14 -4.26
CA ALA A 129 -6.43 5.55 -3.11
C ALA A 129 -7.69 6.36 -2.72
N SER A 130 -8.64 5.70 -2.06
CA SER A 130 -9.80 6.37 -1.45
C SER A 130 -9.38 7.26 -0.27
N ASN A 131 -10.24 8.23 0.04
CA ASN A 131 -10.11 9.01 1.27
C ASN A 131 -10.21 8.12 2.50
N ALA A 132 -9.55 8.55 3.58
CA ALA A 132 -9.72 7.94 4.87
C ALA A 132 -11.19 8.05 5.32
N LEU A 133 -11.69 6.98 5.93
CA LEU A 133 -12.97 6.99 6.62
C LEU A 133 -12.98 8.04 7.74
N LYS A 134 -14.10 8.73 7.93
CA LYS A 134 -14.23 9.84 8.89
C LYS A 134 -15.19 9.52 10.02
N ASN A 135 -15.12 10.30 11.09
CA ASN A 135 -16.05 10.30 12.22
C ASN A 135 -16.33 8.90 12.78
N GLY A 136 -15.25 8.18 13.07
CA GLY A 136 -15.33 6.90 13.76
C GLY A 136 -16.05 7.03 15.10
N SER A 137 -17.05 6.19 15.32
CA SER A 137 -17.83 6.14 16.56
C SER A 137 -18.15 4.69 16.93
N ALA A 138 -18.35 4.45 18.22
CA ALA A 138 -18.80 3.17 18.74
C ALA A 138 -20.15 3.33 19.42
N LEU A 139 -21.07 2.43 19.13
CA LEU A 139 -22.31 2.23 19.85
C LEU A 139 -22.20 0.90 20.61
N ILE A 140 -22.07 0.98 21.93
CA ILE A 140 -22.09 -0.22 22.79
C ILE A 140 -23.55 -0.64 22.93
N ILE A 141 -23.86 -1.86 22.50
CA ILE A 141 -25.22 -2.38 22.55
C ILE A 141 -25.38 -3.36 23.71
N ASP A 142 -24.35 -4.17 23.98
CA ASP A 142 -24.31 -5.07 25.12
C ASP A 142 -22.87 -5.22 25.65
N LYS A 143 -22.72 -5.86 26.81
CA LYS A 143 -21.47 -6.07 27.56
C LYS A 143 -20.33 -6.71 26.77
N ASN A 144 -20.65 -7.43 25.70
CA ASN A 144 -19.70 -8.08 24.80
C ASN A 144 -19.94 -7.74 23.32
N TRP A 145 -20.77 -6.72 23.06
CA TRP A 145 -21.32 -6.43 21.75
C TRP A 145 -21.30 -4.93 21.43
N VAL A 146 -20.59 -4.56 20.36
CA VAL A 146 -20.40 -3.18 19.93
C VAL A 146 -20.60 -3.07 18.42
N ILE A 147 -21.32 -2.04 17.99
CA ILE A 147 -21.33 -1.61 16.59
C ILE A 147 -20.37 -0.44 16.44
N LEU A 148 -19.36 -0.61 15.60
CA LEU A 148 -18.53 0.50 15.12
C LEU A 148 -19.13 1.09 13.86
N ARG A 149 -18.95 2.39 13.72
CA ARG A 149 -19.47 3.16 12.61
C ARG A 149 -18.43 4.15 12.12
N TRP A 150 -18.25 4.21 10.81
CA TRP A 150 -17.53 5.28 10.13
C TRP A 150 -18.34 5.85 8.96
N LEU A 151 -18.06 7.10 8.61
CA LEU A 151 -18.61 7.76 7.44
C LEU A 151 -17.63 7.64 6.27
N VAL A 152 -18.16 7.29 5.10
CA VAL A 152 -17.46 7.35 3.82
C VAL A 152 -17.55 8.79 3.32
N GLU A 153 -16.42 9.36 2.88
CA GLU A 153 -16.45 10.67 2.24
C GLU A 153 -17.07 10.57 0.85
N LYS A 154 -17.75 11.62 0.37
CA LYS A 154 -18.58 11.66 -0.86
C LYS A 154 -17.94 11.17 -2.16
N HIS A 155 -16.65 10.85 -2.16
CA HIS A 155 -15.93 10.26 -3.30
C HIS A 155 -15.80 8.75 -3.09
N PHE A 156 -16.83 8.01 -3.51
CA PHE A 156 -16.83 6.55 -3.48
C PHE A 156 -15.92 6.01 -4.58
N CYS A 157 -14.84 5.36 -4.19
CA CYS A 157 -14.04 4.55 -5.09
C CYS A 157 -14.83 3.27 -5.44
N VAL A 158 -15.12 3.07 -6.72
CA VAL A 158 -15.73 1.82 -7.19
C VAL A 158 -14.78 0.65 -6.86
N ASN A 159 -15.32 -0.48 -6.42
CA ASN A 159 -14.57 -1.66 -5.98
C ASN A 159 -13.68 -1.45 -4.73
N SER A 160 -14.00 -0.45 -3.89
CA SER A 160 -13.40 -0.37 -2.55
C SER A 160 -14.03 -1.40 -1.62
N SER A 161 -13.17 -2.10 -0.88
CA SER A 161 -13.54 -2.85 0.33
C SER A 161 -13.11 -2.08 1.56
N TYR A 162 -13.71 -2.37 2.72
CA TYR A 162 -13.37 -1.72 3.97
C TYR A 162 -12.93 -2.75 4.99
N ILE A 163 -11.91 -2.42 5.77
CA ILE A 163 -11.36 -3.31 6.78
C ILE A 163 -11.35 -2.54 8.09
N ALA A 164 -11.88 -3.16 9.14
CA ALA A 164 -11.77 -2.66 10.50
C ALA A 164 -11.04 -3.67 11.37
N ALA A 165 -10.21 -3.16 12.27
CA ALA A 165 -9.50 -3.98 13.23
C ALA A 165 -9.61 -3.35 14.61
N CYS A 166 -9.79 -4.20 15.62
CA CYS A 166 -9.75 -3.83 17.03
C CYS A 166 -8.66 -4.61 17.74
N HIS A 167 -7.79 -3.87 18.41
CA HIS A 167 -6.76 -4.43 19.27
C HIS A 167 -7.18 -4.36 20.74
N GLY A 168 -7.05 -5.46 21.47
CA GLY A 168 -7.41 -5.62 22.88
C GLY A 168 -7.05 -7.03 23.36
N PRO A 169 -7.60 -7.49 24.51
CA PRO A 169 -7.28 -8.80 25.07
C PRO A 169 -7.54 -9.98 24.13
N ASN A 170 -8.59 -9.87 23.30
CA ASN A 170 -8.78 -10.70 22.12
C ASN A 170 -8.71 -9.77 20.90
N THR A 171 -7.68 -9.92 20.06
CA THR A 171 -7.60 -9.14 18.81
C THR A 171 -8.63 -9.68 17.84
N VAL A 172 -9.47 -8.79 17.30
CA VAL A 172 -10.50 -9.17 16.33
C VAL A 172 -10.39 -8.26 15.11
N SER A 173 -10.25 -8.88 13.94
CA SER A 173 -10.16 -8.22 12.64
C SER A 173 -11.35 -8.62 11.77
N PHE A 174 -11.98 -7.65 11.13
CA PHE A 174 -13.17 -7.85 10.32
C PHE A 174 -12.95 -7.25 8.93
N VAL A 175 -13.25 -8.05 7.90
CA VAL A 175 -13.43 -7.56 6.54
C VAL A 175 -14.90 -7.19 6.40
N ILE A 176 -15.16 -5.99 5.89
CA ILE A 176 -16.50 -5.41 5.80
C ILE A 176 -16.93 -5.49 4.34
N GLU A 177 -17.87 -6.39 4.07
CA GLU A 177 -18.38 -6.61 2.71
C GLU A 177 -19.59 -5.70 2.40
N GLU A 178 -20.30 -5.22 3.43
CA GLU A 178 -21.52 -4.41 3.25
C GLU A 178 -21.28 -2.92 3.57
N THR A 179 -21.62 -2.07 2.61
CA THR A 179 -21.75 -0.62 2.81
C THR A 179 -23.20 -0.20 2.57
N LEU A 180 -23.76 0.54 3.52
CA LEU A 180 -25.08 1.15 3.41
C LEU A 180 -24.86 2.65 3.26
N GLN A 181 -25.18 3.20 2.09
CA GLN A 181 -25.38 4.65 1.86
C GLN A 181 -24.40 5.54 2.66
N ASP A 182 -23.11 5.48 2.30
CA ASP A 182 -22.03 6.29 2.89
C ASP A 182 -21.65 5.99 4.34
N VAL A 183 -22.08 4.85 4.88
CA VAL A 183 -21.72 4.39 6.23
C VAL A 183 -21.14 2.99 6.19
N VAL A 184 -19.99 2.85 6.86
CA VAL A 184 -19.34 1.58 7.13
C VAL A 184 -19.70 1.17 8.55
N LEU A 185 -20.45 0.08 8.68
CA LEU A 185 -20.85 -0.48 9.98
C LEU A 185 -20.12 -1.79 10.22
N VAL A 186 -19.59 -1.96 11.42
CA VAL A 186 -18.89 -3.19 11.81
C VAL A 186 -19.48 -3.68 13.10
N ASN A 187 -19.97 -4.91 13.04
CA ASN A 187 -20.51 -5.55 14.21
C ASN A 187 -19.44 -6.40 14.90
N ILE A 188 -19.17 -6.12 16.17
CA ILE A 188 -18.15 -6.80 16.96
C ILE A 188 -18.79 -7.47 18.15
N SER A 189 -18.76 -8.80 18.16
CA SER A 189 -19.24 -9.65 19.25
C SER A 189 -18.10 -10.41 19.93
N GLY A 190 -18.36 -10.90 21.14
CA GLY A 190 -17.39 -11.72 21.89
C GLY A 190 -16.28 -10.91 22.54
N LEU A 191 -16.51 -9.61 22.77
CA LEU A 191 -15.61 -8.77 23.54
C LEU A 191 -15.58 -9.25 25.00
N MET A 192 -14.40 -9.26 25.60
CA MET A 192 -14.26 -9.55 27.03
C MET A 192 -14.85 -8.39 27.83
N GLU A 193 -15.57 -8.71 28.90
CA GLU A 193 -16.10 -7.69 29.81
C GLU A 193 -14.95 -6.93 30.50
N LYS A 194 -15.19 -5.67 30.88
CA LYS A 194 -14.23 -4.82 31.62
C LYS A 194 -12.89 -4.67 30.91
N SER A 195 -12.90 -4.68 29.59
CA SER A 195 -11.70 -4.69 28.75
C SER A 195 -11.68 -3.50 27.81
N SER A 196 -10.49 -2.95 27.60
CA SER A 196 -10.27 -1.82 26.68
C SER A 196 -9.83 -2.32 25.32
N TYR A 197 -10.39 -1.70 24.28
CA TYR A 197 -10.04 -1.95 22.90
C TYR A 197 -9.75 -0.63 22.17
N VAL A 198 -8.86 -0.71 21.19
CA VAL A 198 -8.54 0.37 20.26
C VAL A 198 -8.87 -0.11 18.86
N CYS A 199 -9.80 0.57 18.20
CA CYS A 199 -10.29 0.18 16.90
C CYS A 199 -9.95 1.21 15.83
N GLY A 200 -9.62 0.76 14.64
CA GLY A 200 -9.42 1.60 13.47
C GLY A 200 -9.99 0.93 12.24
N ALA A 201 -10.25 1.74 11.21
CA ALA A 201 -10.65 1.24 9.91
C ALA A 201 -9.85 1.92 8.80
N PHE A 202 -9.79 1.26 7.66
CA PHE A 202 -9.25 1.79 6.42
C PHE A 202 -10.01 1.19 5.25
N SER A 203 -9.91 1.86 4.11
CA SER A 203 -10.43 1.36 2.85
C SER A 203 -9.29 0.76 2.03
N ILE A 204 -9.59 -0.25 1.24
CA ILE A 204 -8.67 -0.89 0.30
C ILE A 204 -9.33 -0.94 -1.07
N ASN A 205 -8.58 -0.61 -2.11
CA ASN A 205 -9.02 -0.70 -3.50
C ASN A 205 -7.86 -1.23 -4.36
N PRO A 206 -8.03 -1.38 -5.68
CA PRO A 206 -6.92 -1.82 -6.55
C PRO A 206 -5.69 -0.89 -6.53
N ALA A 207 -5.84 0.36 -6.06
CA ALA A 207 -4.72 1.28 -5.92
C ALA A 207 -3.87 1.03 -4.67
N GLY A 208 -4.44 0.43 -3.63
CA GLY A 208 -3.80 0.25 -2.35
C GLY A 208 -4.72 0.61 -1.18
N LEU A 209 -4.10 1.00 -0.08
CA LEU A 209 -4.76 1.26 1.20
C LEU A 209 -4.93 2.77 1.41
N SER A 210 -6.10 3.19 1.88
CA SER A 210 -6.23 4.55 2.41
C SER A 210 -5.46 4.71 3.71
N ALA A 211 -5.22 5.96 4.11
CA ALA A 211 -4.82 6.24 5.47
C ALA A 211 -5.85 5.66 6.46
N GLY A 212 -5.36 5.17 7.60
CA GLY A 212 -6.20 4.66 8.68
C GLY A 212 -6.98 5.78 9.37
N THR A 213 -8.14 5.44 9.94
CA THR A 213 -8.93 6.38 10.72
C THR A 213 -8.25 6.75 12.03
N ASN A 214 -8.66 7.88 12.61
CA ASN A 214 -8.42 8.13 14.02
C ASN A 214 -8.94 6.94 14.86
N PRO A 215 -8.19 6.50 15.88
CA PRO A 215 -8.56 5.34 16.67
C PRO A 215 -9.81 5.64 17.51
N ILE A 216 -10.73 4.67 17.54
CA ILE A 216 -11.86 4.64 18.45
C ILE A 216 -11.42 3.87 19.70
N PHE A 217 -11.47 4.52 20.86
CA PHE A 217 -11.25 3.88 22.14
C PHE A 217 -12.58 3.44 22.72
N LEU A 218 -12.68 2.17 23.09
CA LEU A 218 -13.86 1.62 23.75
C LEU A 218 -13.46 0.78 24.96
N THR A 219 -14.27 0.84 26.00
CA THR A 219 -14.15 -0.02 27.18
C THR A 219 -15.50 -0.69 27.38
N THR A 220 -15.53 -2.01 27.45
CA THR A 220 -16.75 -2.76 27.76
C THR A 220 -17.09 -2.57 29.25
N GLU A 221 -18.22 -1.92 29.55
CA GLU A 221 -18.68 -1.72 30.94
C GLU A 221 -19.63 -2.83 31.41
N GLN A 222 -19.84 -2.92 32.72
CA GLN A 222 -20.96 -3.68 33.29
C GLN A 222 -22.26 -2.92 32.98
N SER A 223 -22.99 -3.38 31.95
CA SER A 223 -24.42 -3.15 31.70
C SER A 223 -24.98 -1.74 31.93
N THR A 224 -24.22 -0.67 31.69
CA THR A 224 -24.68 0.72 31.51
C THR A 224 -23.61 1.55 30.84
N VAL A 225 -24.02 2.59 30.09
CA VAL A 225 -23.16 3.42 29.23
C VAL A 225 -22.59 4.60 30.03
N VAL A 226 -21.28 4.63 30.28
CA VAL A 226 -20.56 5.86 30.64
C VAL A 226 -19.56 6.22 29.54
N LEU A 227 -19.87 7.28 28.79
CA LEU A 227 -18.91 7.98 27.94
C LEU A 227 -17.84 8.65 28.81
N LYS A 228 -16.68 8.01 28.94
CA LYS A 228 -15.48 8.65 29.49
C LYS A 228 -14.54 9.05 28.36
N ILE A 229 -14.46 10.35 28.10
CA ILE A 229 -13.33 10.93 27.38
C ILE A 229 -12.14 10.93 28.37
N GLY A 230 -11.39 9.84 28.39
CA GLY A 230 -10.18 9.73 29.20
C GLY A 230 -9.01 10.46 28.57
N LYS A 231 -8.38 11.38 29.31
CA LYS A 231 -7.04 11.87 28.97
C LYS A 231 -6.05 10.70 29.08
N VAL A 232 -5.46 10.31 27.96
CA VAL A 232 -4.40 9.28 27.92
C VAL A 232 -3.12 9.89 28.50
N ASN A 233 -2.48 9.17 29.43
CA ASN A 233 -1.12 9.47 29.86
C ASN A 233 -0.17 9.20 28.68
N THR A 234 0.15 10.26 27.94
CA THR A 234 0.98 10.28 26.72
C THR A 234 2.29 9.50 26.88
N TYR A 235 2.83 9.45 28.10
CA TYR A 235 4.07 8.75 28.44
C TYR A 235 4.03 7.25 28.13
N ILE A 236 2.96 6.54 28.52
CA ILE A 236 2.88 5.07 28.33
C ILE A 236 2.79 4.72 26.85
N TYR A 237 2.06 5.55 26.08
CA TYR A 237 1.92 5.37 24.64
C TYR A 237 3.24 5.62 23.90
N THR A 238 3.99 6.66 24.28
CA THR A 238 5.32 6.93 23.71
C THR A 238 6.32 5.80 24.02
N VAL A 239 6.27 5.24 25.22
CA VAL A 239 7.14 4.11 25.61
C VAL A 239 6.80 2.85 24.80
N LEU A 240 5.52 2.53 24.63
CA LEU A 240 5.06 1.40 23.80
C LEU A 240 5.47 1.55 22.32
N LEU A 241 5.32 2.75 21.75
CA LEU A 241 5.79 3.05 20.40
C LEU A 241 7.31 2.93 20.27
N GLY A 242 8.07 3.34 21.29
CA GLY A 242 9.52 3.17 21.33
C GLY A 242 9.95 1.71 21.32
N ILE A 243 9.29 0.87 22.13
CA ILE A 243 9.56 -0.59 22.17
C ILE A 243 9.22 -1.23 20.82
N LEU A 244 8.08 -0.86 20.21
CA LEU A 244 7.66 -1.38 18.91
C LEU A 244 8.66 -1.00 17.80
N ALA A 245 9.11 0.25 17.76
CA ALA A 245 10.12 0.71 16.80
C ALA A 245 11.44 -0.05 16.95
N LEU A 246 11.84 -0.34 18.19
CA LEU A 246 13.06 -1.08 18.48
C LEU A 246 12.98 -2.55 18.03
N LEU A 247 11.83 -3.20 18.21
CA LEU A 247 11.58 -4.55 17.71
C LEU A 247 11.60 -4.61 16.17
N ILE A 248 11.00 -3.62 15.50
CA ILE A 248 11.01 -3.54 14.02
C ILE A 248 12.45 -3.38 13.50
N MET A 249 13.25 -2.49 14.11
CA MET A 249 14.66 -2.35 13.76
C MET A 249 15.42 -3.67 13.91
N LEU A 250 15.21 -4.38 15.03
CA LEU A 250 15.90 -5.64 15.30
C LEU A 250 15.54 -6.72 14.26
N MET A 251 14.25 -6.86 13.93
CA MET A 251 13.79 -7.82 12.92
C MET A 251 14.30 -7.48 11.52
N THR A 252 14.36 -6.19 11.17
CA THR A 252 14.92 -5.74 9.90
C THR A 252 16.41 -6.07 9.81
N LEU A 253 17.15 -5.88 10.91
CA LEU A 253 18.57 -6.23 10.99
C LEU A 253 18.78 -7.74 10.80
N ILE A 254 17.99 -8.57 11.49
CA ILE A 254 18.03 -10.03 11.38
C ILE A 254 17.75 -10.48 9.94
N MET A 255 16.72 -9.90 9.29
CA MET A 255 16.39 -10.18 7.89
C MET A 255 17.52 -9.81 6.93
N CYS A 256 18.19 -8.67 7.16
CA CYS A 256 19.37 -8.27 6.39
C CYS A 256 20.52 -9.27 6.54
N PHE A 257 20.82 -9.71 7.77
CA PHE A 257 21.84 -10.72 8.02
C PHE A 257 21.48 -12.07 7.39
N LEU A 258 20.23 -12.51 7.49
CA LEU A 258 19.77 -13.77 6.90
C LEU A 258 19.89 -13.75 5.38
N LYS A 259 19.55 -12.62 4.75
CA LYS A 259 19.72 -12.42 3.30
C LYS A 259 21.19 -12.52 2.89
N GLN A 260 22.09 -11.88 3.63
CA GLN A 260 23.53 -11.98 3.35
C GLN A 260 24.05 -13.41 3.51
N LEU A 261 23.60 -14.13 4.55
CA LEU A 261 23.96 -15.53 4.77
C LEU A 261 23.47 -16.43 3.63
N LEU A 262 22.23 -16.25 3.17
CA LEU A 262 21.66 -16.99 2.04
C LEU A 262 22.39 -16.72 0.72
N LEU A 263 22.91 -15.50 0.52
CA LEU A 263 23.72 -15.15 -0.65
C LEU A 263 25.15 -15.70 -0.60
N MET A 264 25.66 -16.02 0.60
CA MET A 264 26.97 -16.66 0.79
C MET A 264 26.92 -18.19 0.77
N LEU A 265 25.73 -18.80 0.83
CA LEU A 265 25.60 -20.24 0.62
C LEU A 265 25.99 -20.57 -0.82
N PRO A 266 26.89 -21.55 -1.05
CA PRO A 266 27.18 -22.01 -2.39
C PRO A 266 25.90 -22.62 -2.95
N TRP A 267 25.28 -21.95 -3.91
CA TRP A 267 24.26 -22.53 -4.77
C TRP A 267 24.92 -23.64 -5.58
N ARG A 268 25.09 -24.82 -4.96
CA ARG A 268 25.45 -26.05 -5.67
C ARG A 268 24.25 -26.42 -6.53
N GLY A 269 24.36 -26.15 -7.83
CA GLY A 269 23.42 -26.67 -8.82
C GLY A 269 23.09 -25.74 -9.99
N SER A 270 24.04 -24.94 -10.49
CA SER A 270 23.93 -24.51 -11.88
C SER A 270 24.25 -25.73 -12.76
N TYR A 271 23.21 -26.35 -13.30
CA TYR A 271 23.33 -27.26 -14.44
C TYR A 271 24.15 -26.56 -15.51
N SER A 272 25.29 -27.15 -15.88
CA SER A 272 26.04 -26.70 -17.05
C SER A 272 25.22 -27.11 -18.29
N VAL A 273 24.82 -26.12 -19.09
CA VAL A 273 24.09 -26.31 -20.36
C VAL A 273 25.08 -26.73 -21.47
N ASN A 274 26.01 -27.65 -21.16
CA ASN A 274 27.01 -28.16 -22.11
C ASN A 274 26.93 -29.67 -22.37
N ASP A 275 26.02 -30.41 -21.73
CA ASP A 275 25.89 -31.88 -21.92
C ASP A 275 24.73 -32.31 -22.85
N VAL A 276 24.20 -31.42 -23.70
CA VAL A 276 23.17 -31.78 -24.72
C VAL A 276 23.69 -31.53 -26.14
N ARG A 277 24.95 -31.90 -26.42
CA ARG A 277 25.54 -31.81 -27.78
C ARG A 277 26.22 -33.10 -28.26
N GLU A 278 25.85 -34.25 -27.71
CA GLU A 278 26.17 -35.57 -28.26
C GLU A 278 24.90 -36.41 -28.36
N SER A 279 24.14 -36.25 -29.45
CA SER A 279 23.18 -37.25 -29.99
C SER A 279 22.33 -36.66 -31.13
N TYR A 280 22.99 -36.21 -32.19
CA TYR A 280 22.38 -36.17 -33.52
C TYR A 280 23.43 -36.62 -34.54
N GLU A 281 23.75 -37.92 -34.50
CA GLU A 281 24.13 -38.65 -35.70
C GLU A 281 22.88 -39.35 -36.23
N PHE A 282 22.34 -38.84 -37.34
CA PHE A 282 21.78 -39.57 -38.47
C PHE A 282 21.69 -38.61 -39.66
#